data_AF-M5G8B1-F1
#
_entry.id   AF-M5G8B1-F1
#
_cell.length_a   1.000
_cell.length_b   1.000
_cell.length_c   1.000
_cell.angle_alpha   90.00
_cell.angle_beta   90.00
_cell.angle_gamma   90.00
#
_symmetry.space_group_name_H-M   'P 1'
#
loop_
_entity.id
_entity.type
_entity.pdbx_description
1 polymer ?
#
loop_
_entity_poly.entity_id
_entity_poly.type
_entity_poly.pdbx_seq_one_letter_code
_entity_poly.pdbx_strand_id
1 'polypeptide(L)' 'AKDLSHVPCKFFKVGGCTAGPDCPFSHQQPGQPKDVCTWFVKGQCKFGHKCALAHVLP' A
#
# COMPACT_ATOMS: atom_id res chain seq x y z
N ALA A 1 -16.46 -13.21 -8.64
CA ALA A 1 -16.32 -11.74 -8.59
C ALA A 1 -14.93 -11.40 -9.08
N LYS A 2 -14.79 -10.55 -10.10
CA LYS A 2 -13.47 -10.14 -10.61
C LYS A 2 -12.89 -9.17 -9.58
N ASP A 3 -11.76 -9.51 -8.97
CA ASP A 3 -11.04 -8.55 -8.15
C ASP A 3 -10.41 -7.51 -9.08
N LEU A 4 -10.77 -6.24 -8.94
CA LEU A 4 -10.16 -5.13 -9.68
C LEU A 4 -9.23 -4.32 -8.76
N SER A 5 -8.92 -4.86 -7.58
CA SER A 5 -8.02 -4.32 -6.55
C SER A 5 -6.58 -4.15 -7.06
N HIS A 6 -6.23 -4.80 -8.18
CA HIS A 6 -4.96 -4.61 -8.89
C HIS A 6 -4.97 -3.38 -9.81
N VAL A 7 -6.13 -2.96 -10.32
CA VAL A 7 -6.24 -1.86 -11.29
C VAL A 7 -6.29 -0.53 -10.54
N PRO A 8 -5.29 0.35 -10.68
CA PRO A 8 -5.27 1.63 -9.97
C PRO A 8 -6.42 2.53 -10.40
N CYS A 9 -7.11 3.10 -9.41
CA CYS A 9 -8.24 3.99 -9.64
C CYS A 9 -7.76 5.29 -10.30
N LYS A 10 -8.20 5.50 -11.54
CA LYS A 10 -7.90 6.73 -12.29
C LYS A 10 -8.41 7.98 -11.58
N PHE A 11 -9.58 7.90 -10.93
CA PHE A 11 -10.21 9.01 -10.21
C PHE A 11 -9.51 9.32 -8.87
N PHE A 12 -8.98 8.30 -8.18
CA PHE A 12 -8.22 8.51 -6.95
C PHE A 12 -6.91 9.25 -7.22
N LYS A 13 -6.24 8.94 -8.35
CA LYS A 13 -5.03 9.64 -8.78
C LYS A 13 -5.26 11.14 -9.03
N VAL A 14 -6.46 11.52 -9.48
CA VAL A 14 -6.85 12.93 -9.70
C VAL A 14 -7.61 13.53 -8.50
N GLY A 15 -7.69 12.83 -7.36
CA GLY A 15 -8.33 13.33 -6.14
C GLY A 15 -9.87 13.41 -6.19
N GLY A 16 -10.49 12.77 -7.18
CA GLY A 16 -11.93 12.83 -7.44
C GLY A 16 -12.69 11.52 -7.18
N CYS A 17 -12.11 10.57 -6.44
CA CYS A 17 -12.81 9.32 -6.16
C CYS A 17 -13.82 9.49 -5.02
N THR A 18 -15.11 9.35 -5.32
CA THR A 18 -16.21 9.39 -4.35
C THR A 18 -16.51 8.03 -3.72
N ALA A 19 -15.94 6.94 -4.24
CA ALA A 19 -16.17 5.58 -3.75
C ALA A 19 -15.40 5.23 -2.46
N GLY A 20 -14.45 6.08 -2.04
CA GLY A 20 -13.73 5.91 -0.76
C GLY A 20 -13.10 4.50 -0.60
N PRO A 21 -13.30 3.81 0.54
CA PRO A 21 -12.76 2.47 0.77
C PRO A 21 -13.53 1.34 0.06
N ASP A 22 -14.72 1.60 -0.50
CA ASP A 22 -15.54 0.61 -1.22
C ASP A 22 -15.21 0.57 -2.72
N CYS A 23 -14.21 1.35 -3.16
CA CYS A 23 -13.86 1.38 -4.56
C CYS A 23 -13.38 0.00 -5.04
N PRO A 24 -13.96 -0.56 -6.12
CA PRO A 24 -13.50 -1.83 -6.68
C PRO A 24 -12.10 -1.73 -7.31
N PHE A 25 -11.57 -0.50 -7.45
CA PHE A 25 -10.26 -0.20 -8.01
C PHE A 25 -9.26 0.15 -6.91
N SER A 26 -7.99 -0.14 -7.15
CA SER A 26 -6.90 0.12 -6.20
C SER A 26 -6.75 1.61 -5.90
N HIS A 27 -6.93 1.99 -4.63
CA HIS A 27 -6.54 3.29 -4.09
C HIS A 27 -5.10 3.29 -3.56
N GLN A 28 -4.24 2.42 -4.11
CA GLN A 28 -2.84 2.36 -3.73
C GLN A 28 -2.11 3.60 -4.25
N GLN A 29 -2.05 4.64 -3.42
CA GLN A 29 -1.15 5.77 -3.58
C GLN A 29 0.30 5.25 -3.60
N PRO A 30 1.16 5.66 -4.56
CA PRO A 30 2.59 5.40 -4.47
C PRO A 30 3.15 6.18 -3.28
N GLY A 31 3.12 5.57 -2.09
CA GLY A 31 3.34 6.25 -0.82
C GLY A 31 2.28 5.98 0.25
N GLN A 32 1.29 5.09 0.01
CA GLN A 32 0.51 4.52 1.12
C GLN A 32 1.48 4.05 2.20
N PRO A 33 1.18 4.33 3.48
CA PRO A 33 2.07 4.00 4.59
C PRO A 33 2.20 2.48 4.55
N LYS A 34 3.27 1.99 3.93
CA LYS A 34 3.65 0.61 4.12
C LYS A 34 3.81 0.51 5.62
N ASP A 35 2.93 -0.25 6.28
CA ASP A 35 2.99 -0.40 7.72
C ASP A 35 4.44 -0.66 8.11
N VAL A 36 4.90 0.00 9.17
CA VAL A 36 6.29 -0.14 9.60
C VAL A 36 6.54 -1.62 9.81
N CYS A 37 7.57 -2.14 9.17
CA CYS A 37 7.91 -3.54 9.24
C CYS A 37 8.27 -3.88 10.69
N THR A 38 7.33 -4.48 11.44
CA THR A 38 7.55 -4.87 12.84
C THR A 38 8.74 -5.81 12.98
N TRP A 39 9.00 -6.63 11.96
CA TRP A 39 10.17 -7.51 11.89
C TRP A 39 11.47 -6.75 11.68
N PHE A 40 11.46 -5.66 10.91
CA PHE A 40 12.64 -4.82 10.72
C PHE A 40 13.00 -4.08 12.01
N VAL A 41 11.99 -3.52 12.70
CA VAL A 41 12.16 -2.89 14.02
C VAL A 41 12.72 -3.89 15.04
N LYS A 42 12.30 -5.15 14.97
CA LYS A 42 12.84 -6.26 15.78
C LYS A 42 14.17 -6.84 15.28
N GLY A 43 14.73 -6.36 14.16
CA GLY A 43 15.98 -6.87 13.58
C GLY A 43 15.87 -8.26 12.92
N GLN A 44 14.64 -8.74 12.65
CA GLN A 44 14.37 -10.09 12.14
C GLN A 44 13.63 -10.14 10.80
N CYS A 45 13.65 -9.03 10.04
CA CYS A 45 13.10 -9.03 8.69
C CYS A 45 13.98 -9.84 7.72
N LYS A 46 13.46 -10.97 7.24
CA LYS A 46 14.12 -11.83 6.25
C LYS A 46 14.08 -11.27 4.82
N PHE A 47 13.27 -10.25 4.57
CA PHE A 47 13.02 -9.72 3.23
C PHE A 47 13.93 -8.53 2.86
N GLY A 48 14.63 -7.93 3.83
CA GLY A 48 15.57 -6.83 3.59
C GLY A 48 14.95 -5.69 2.76
N HIS A 49 15.70 -5.16 1.80
CA HIS A 49 15.25 -4.08 0.91
C HIS A 49 14.09 -4.48 -0.03
N LYS A 50 13.71 -5.76 -0.07
CA LYS A 50 12.58 -6.26 -0.87
C LYS A 50 11.30 -6.40 -0.02
N CYS A 51 11.32 -5.99 1.24
CA CYS A 51 10.17 -6.11 2.11
C CYS A 51 8.98 -5.30 1.58
N ALA A 52 7.79 -5.89 1.63
CA ALA A 52 6.55 -5.21 1.28
C ALA A 52 6.21 -4.06 2.27
N LEU A 53 6.78 -4.12 3.47
CA LEU A 53 6.56 -3.19 4.59
C LEU A 53 7.67 -2.12 4.66
N ALA A 54 7.41 -0.98 5.31
CA ALA A 54 8.39 0.10 5.41
C ALA A 54 9.54 -0.27 6.36
N HIS A 55 10.78 -0.19 5.88
CA HIS A 55 11.98 -0.26 6.72
C HIS A 55 12.41 1.16 7.06
N VAL A 56 11.87 1.71 8.15
CA VAL A 56 12.26 3.02 8.66
C VAL A 56 13.28 2.81 9.79
N LEU A 57 14.47 3.40 9.67
CA LEU A 57 15.33 3.59 10.83
C LEU A 57 14.82 4.83 11.59
N PRO A 58 14.75 4.80 12.94
CA PRO A 58 14.54 6.00 13.74
C PRO A 58 15.66 7.02 13.53
#